data_AF-A0A538IC72-F1
#
_entry.id   AF-A0A538IC72-F1
#
_cell.length_a   1.000
_cell.length_b   1.000
_cell.length_c   1.000
_cell.angle_alpha   90.00
_cell.angle_beta   90.00
_cell.angle_gamma   90.00
#
_symmetry.space_group_name_H-M   'P 1'
#
loop_
_entity.id
_entity.type
_entity.pdbx_description
1 polymer ?
#
loop_
_entity_poly.entity_id
_entity_poly.type
_entity_poly.pdbx_seq_one_letter_code
_entity_poly.pdbx_strand_id
1 'polypeptide(L)'
;MPTERRHKLKLAASVLCALALVVAGCGGSSYKSKVEDAAKQFKKTSVDAGTKLRNARTKQAFAAGVNEFQGAVKTFNGKLQSLSPPSSAKAAQARLISVLNTFSADVGAVRDALNKGDVAQIRALQGRVVSDVAGVQSAAKELQSKAG
;
A
#
# COMPACT_ATOMS: atom_id res chain seq x y z
N MET A 1 5.77 35.82 -8.57
CA MET A 1 4.99 34.74 -7.93
C MET A 1 4.38 33.84 -8.99
N PRO A 2 4.76 32.56 -9.10
CA PRO A 2 4.00 31.62 -9.92
C PRO A 2 3.53 30.37 -9.14
N THR A 3 2.20 30.24 -9.12
CA THR A 3 1.38 29.04 -9.38
C THR A 3 1.39 27.85 -8.41
N GLU A 4 0.65 28.02 -7.31
CA GLU A 4 0.02 26.96 -6.50
C GLU A 4 -1.11 26.22 -7.27
N ARG A 5 -0.77 25.40 -8.28
CA ARG A 5 -1.74 24.44 -8.89
C ARG A 5 -1.13 23.07 -9.19
N ARG A 6 -0.18 22.59 -8.39
CA ARG A 6 0.44 21.26 -8.55
C ARG A 6 0.32 20.34 -7.31
N HIS A 7 -0.65 20.60 -6.43
CA HIS A 7 -0.75 19.86 -5.16
C HIS A 7 -1.77 18.71 -5.15
N LYS A 8 -2.75 18.67 -6.07
CA LYS A 8 -3.84 17.66 -5.98
C LYS A 8 -3.52 16.28 -6.57
N LEU A 9 -2.43 16.12 -7.33
CA LEU A 9 -2.03 14.84 -7.95
C LEU A 9 -0.84 14.13 -7.25
N LYS A 10 -0.38 14.63 -6.10
CA LYS A 10 0.76 14.04 -5.36
C LYS A 10 0.35 13.03 -4.28
N LEU A 11 -0.95 12.76 -4.08
CA LEU A 11 -1.43 11.90 -3.01
C LEU A 11 -1.06 10.42 -3.16
N ALA A 12 -0.91 9.91 -4.39
CA ALA A 12 -0.56 8.50 -4.61
C ALA A 12 0.93 8.19 -4.40
N ALA A 13 1.82 9.19 -4.43
CA ALA A 13 3.25 8.98 -4.23
C ALA A 13 3.65 8.94 -2.75
N SER A 14 2.82 9.50 -1.86
CA SER A 14 3.16 9.72 -0.46
C SER A 14 3.10 8.46 0.42
N VAL A 15 2.38 7.41 0.00
CA VAL A 15 2.32 6.12 0.73
C VAL A 15 3.70 5.45 0.78
N LEU A 16 4.52 5.68 -0.23
CA LEU A 16 5.79 5.00 -0.43
C LEU A 16 6.98 5.60 0.34
N CYS A 17 6.87 6.83 0.84
CA CYS A 17 7.98 7.50 1.50
C CYS A 17 8.14 7.11 2.97
N ALA A 18 7.11 6.55 3.62
CA ALA A 18 7.21 6.12 5.02
C ALA A 18 8.24 4.97 5.20
N LEU A 19 8.44 4.13 4.18
CA LEU A 19 9.35 2.98 4.23
C LEU A 19 10.84 3.34 3.95
N ALA A 20 11.17 4.59 3.62
CA ALA A 20 12.51 4.96 3.14
C ALA A 20 13.44 5.57 4.21
N LEU A 21 12.98 5.80 5.44
CA LEU A 21 13.70 6.59 6.46
C LEU A 21 14.65 5.77 7.37
N VAL A 22 15.19 4.63 6.92
CA VAL A 22 15.89 3.69 7.82
C VAL A 22 17.40 3.55 7.58
N VAL A 23 18.03 4.39 6.78
CA VAL A 23 19.45 4.18 6.41
C VAL A 23 20.45 4.93 7.31
N ALA A 24 20.05 5.43 8.47
CA ALA A 24 21.02 6.09 9.37
C ALA A 24 20.72 5.80 10.84
N GLY A 25 21.20 4.65 11.32
CA GLY A 25 21.46 4.45 12.75
C GLY A 25 20.91 3.16 13.35
N CYS A 26 21.81 2.48 14.07
CA CYS A 26 21.57 1.43 15.06
C CYS A 26 21.28 0.01 14.54
N GLY A 27 22.04 -0.97 15.04
CA GLY A 27 21.96 -2.39 14.68
C GLY A 27 20.53 -2.93 14.72
N GLY A 28 19.94 -3.12 13.53
CA GLY A 28 18.59 -3.63 13.38
C GLY A 28 18.54 -5.14 13.57
N SER A 29 17.59 -5.60 14.38
CA SER A 29 17.26 -7.02 14.54
C SER A 29 17.05 -7.71 13.18
N SER A 30 17.31 -9.03 13.07
CA SER A 30 17.07 -9.79 11.83
C SER A 30 15.62 -9.72 11.33
N TYR A 31 14.67 -9.39 12.22
CA TYR A 31 13.28 -9.16 11.87
C TYR A 31 13.10 -7.86 11.07
N LYS A 32 13.66 -6.75 11.55
CA LYS A 32 13.57 -5.43 10.90
C LYS A 32 14.06 -5.47 9.46
N SER A 33 15.25 -6.04 9.24
CA SER A 33 15.84 -6.16 7.89
C SER A 33 14.95 -6.98 6.95
N LYS A 34 14.34 -8.08 7.43
CA LYS A 34 13.41 -8.89 6.63
C LYS A 34 12.12 -8.14 6.28
N VAL A 35 11.58 -7.35 7.22
CA VAL A 35 10.43 -6.49 6.96
C VAL A 35 10.77 -5.43 5.91
N GLU A 36 11.95 -4.79 6.01
CA GLU A 36 12.42 -3.81 5.04
C GLU A 36 12.61 -4.41 3.65
N ASP A 37 13.17 -5.60 3.53
CA ASP A 37 13.35 -6.25 2.24
C ASP A 37 12.02 -6.66 1.61
N ALA A 38 11.09 -7.18 2.42
CA ALA A 38 9.71 -7.41 1.98
C ALA A 38 9.08 -6.09 1.50
N ALA A 39 9.30 -4.98 2.21
CA ALA A 39 8.75 -3.68 1.88
C ALA A 39 9.37 -3.08 0.61
N LYS A 40 10.68 -3.26 0.37
CA LYS A 40 11.34 -2.85 -0.88
C LYS A 40 10.75 -3.58 -2.08
N GLN A 41 10.53 -4.89 -1.95
CA GLN A 41 9.91 -5.65 -3.03
C GLN A 41 8.46 -5.22 -3.26
N PHE A 42 7.67 -5.08 -2.19
CA PHE A 42 6.31 -4.57 -2.28
C PHE A 42 6.26 -3.19 -2.93
N LYS A 43 7.19 -2.29 -2.57
CA LYS A 43 7.33 -0.95 -3.15
C LYS A 43 7.52 -1.03 -4.66
N LYS A 44 8.46 -1.86 -5.13
CA LYS A 44 8.73 -2.04 -6.57
C LYS A 44 7.47 -2.52 -7.29
N THR A 45 6.87 -3.61 -6.84
CA THR A 45 5.69 -4.18 -7.52
C THR A 45 4.47 -3.24 -7.45
N SER A 46 4.29 -2.53 -6.34
CA SER A 46 3.18 -1.56 -6.19
C SER A 46 3.36 -0.31 -7.03
N VAL A 47 4.60 0.15 -7.27
CA VAL A 47 4.87 1.26 -8.21
C VAL A 47 4.55 0.86 -9.64
N ASP A 48 4.95 -0.35 -10.03
CA ASP A 48 4.69 -0.86 -11.38
C ASP A 48 3.18 -1.00 -11.61
N ALA A 49 2.46 -1.61 -10.65
CA ALA A 49 1.00 -1.72 -10.67
C ALA A 49 0.32 -0.35 -10.67
N GLY A 50 0.77 0.59 -9.82
CA GLY A 50 0.26 1.96 -9.76
C GLY A 50 0.49 2.75 -11.05
N THR A 51 1.61 2.53 -11.73
CA THR A 51 1.91 3.12 -13.03
C THR A 51 0.98 2.56 -14.10
N LYS A 52 0.76 1.24 -14.12
CA LYS A 52 -0.21 0.59 -15.04
C LYS A 52 -1.62 1.11 -14.80
N LEU A 53 -2.05 1.22 -13.54
CA LEU A 53 -3.35 1.79 -13.17
C LEU A 53 -3.53 3.22 -13.66
N ARG A 54 -2.50 4.07 -13.50
CA ARG A 54 -2.54 5.46 -13.93
C ARG A 54 -2.58 5.60 -15.46
N ASN A 55 -1.87 4.72 -16.17
CA ASN A 55 -1.77 4.75 -17.62
C ASN A 55 -2.88 3.95 -18.32
N ALA A 56 -3.70 3.22 -17.57
CA ALA A 56 -4.78 2.41 -18.11
C ALA A 56 -5.79 3.27 -18.89
N ARG A 57 -5.97 2.94 -20.17
CA ARG A 57 -6.97 3.57 -21.05
C ARG A 57 -8.21 2.71 -21.28
N THR A 58 -8.17 1.46 -20.82
CA THR A 58 -9.26 0.49 -20.99
C THR A 58 -9.60 -0.18 -19.67
N LYS A 59 -10.82 -0.72 -19.57
CA LYS A 59 -11.26 -1.47 -18.39
C LYS A 59 -10.35 -2.68 -18.14
N GLN A 60 -9.91 -3.39 -19.19
CA GLN A 60 -9.00 -4.53 -19.05
C GLN A 60 -7.64 -4.11 -18.49
N ALA A 61 -7.04 -3.03 -18.99
CA ALA A 61 -5.76 -2.54 -18.48
C ALA A 61 -5.86 -2.11 -17.01
N PHE A 62 -6.97 -1.46 -16.64
CA PHE A 62 -7.24 -1.10 -15.24
C PHE A 62 -7.39 -2.35 -14.36
N ALA A 63 -8.17 -3.35 -14.79
CA ALA A 63 -8.35 -4.59 -14.06
C ALA A 63 -7.04 -5.37 -13.89
N ALA A 64 -6.18 -5.41 -14.91
CA ALA A 64 -4.86 -6.02 -14.82
C ALA A 64 -3.98 -5.30 -13.78
N GLY A 65 -3.95 -3.97 -13.79
CA GLY A 65 -3.23 -3.18 -12.79
C GLY A 65 -3.74 -3.42 -11.36
N VAL A 66 -5.06 -3.55 -11.16
CA VAL A 66 -5.65 -3.91 -9.86
C VAL A 66 -5.20 -5.30 -9.44
N ASN A 67 -5.28 -6.30 -10.32
CA ASN A 67 -4.89 -7.67 -10.01
C ASN A 67 -3.40 -7.77 -9.61
N GLU A 68 -2.52 -7.05 -10.31
CA GLU A 68 -1.10 -6.97 -9.94
C GLU A 68 -0.89 -6.33 -8.57
N PHE A 69 -1.61 -5.25 -8.27
CA PHE A 69 -1.55 -4.62 -6.95
C PHE A 69 -2.03 -5.57 -5.84
N GLN A 70 -3.17 -6.24 -6.02
CA GLN A 70 -3.69 -7.21 -5.07
C GLN A 70 -2.72 -8.40 -4.87
N GLY A 71 -2.06 -8.84 -5.96
CA GLY A 71 -1.00 -9.85 -5.90
C GLY A 71 0.22 -9.38 -5.11
N ALA A 72 0.63 -8.12 -5.28
CA ALA A 72 1.71 -7.52 -4.50
C ALA A 72 1.37 -7.49 -3.00
N VAL A 73 0.15 -7.08 -2.66
CA VAL A 73 -0.33 -7.07 -1.27
C VAL A 73 -0.33 -8.48 -0.68
N LYS A 74 -0.87 -9.47 -1.41
CA LYS A 74 -0.89 -10.87 -0.97
C LYS A 74 0.53 -11.39 -0.71
N THR A 75 1.46 -11.10 -1.62
CA THR A 75 2.86 -11.51 -1.48
C THR A 75 3.52 -10.87 -0.27
N PHE A 76 3.33 -9.57 -0.07
CA PHE A 76 3.88 -8.85 1.07
C PHE A 76 3.30 -9.33 2.40
N ASN A 77 1.98 -9.49 2.48
CA ASN A 77 1.31 -10.02 3.67
C ASN A 77 1.75 -11.45 3.98
N GLY A 78 1.89 -12.31 2.96
CA GLY A 78 2.44 -13.66 3.11
C GLY A 78 3.87 -13.65 3.65
N LYS A 79 4.72 -12.73 3.17
CA LYS A 79 6.07 -12.53 3.72
C LYS A 79 6.01 -12.12 5.18
N LEU A 80 5.24 -11.10 5.54
CA LEU A 80 5.09 -10.68 6.94
C LEU A 80 4.60 -11.82 7.84
N GLN A 81 3.59 -12.58 7.41
CA GLN A 81 3.08 -13.73 8.15
C GLN A 81 4.12 -14.83 8.36
N SER A 82 5.06 -14.99 7.42
CA SER A 82 6.17 -15.95 7.56
C SER A 82 7.27 -15.47 8.53
N LEU A 83 7.29 -14.17 8.85
CA LEU A 83 8.22 -13.64 9.85
C LEU A 83 7.70 -13.91 11.26
N SER A 84 8.62 -14.20 12.17
CA SER A 84 8.33 -14.26 13.61
C SER A 84 8.60 -12.87 14.21
N PRO A 85 7.56 -12.03 14.43
CA PRO A 85 7.77 -10.72 15.02
C PRO A 85 8.12 -10.84 16.52
N PRO A 86 8.95 -9.94 17.05
CA PRO A 86 9.05 -9.76 18.50
C PRO A 86 7.69 -9.36 19.08
N SER A 87 7.47 -9.61 20.37
CA SER A 87 6.21 -9.31 21.07
C SER A 87 5.75 -7.86 20.87
N SER A 88 6.70 -6.91 20.86
CA SER A 88 6.47 -5.48 20.60
C SER A 88 5.88 -5.18 19.22
N ALA A 89 6.19 -5.99 18.20
CA ALA A 89 5.81 -5.76 16.80
C ALA A 89 4.62 -6.60 16.34
N LYS A 90 4.22 -7.63 17.09
CA LYS A 90 3.18 -8.59 16.69
C LYS A 90 1.85 -7.91 16.37
N ALA A 91 1.40 -7.00 17.24
CA ALA A 91 0.15 -6.27 17.05
C ALA A 91 0.23 -5.32 15.83
N ALA A 92 1.35 -4.59 15.70
CA ALA A 92 1.56 -3.68 14.58
C ALA A 92 1.64 -4.43 13.24
N GLN A 93 2.27 -5.62 13.20
CA GLN A 93 2.32 -6.46 12.01
C GLN A 93 0.91 -6.93 11.61
N ALA A 94 0.14 -7.44 12.57
CA ALA A 94 -1.24 -7.88 12.33
C ALA A 94 -2.12 -6.72 11.83
N ARG A 95 -1.97 -5.54 12.41
CA ARG A 95 -2.68 -4.32 11.97
C ARG A 95 -2.32 -3.97 10.54
N LEU A 96 -1.03 -3.94 10.18
CA LEU A 96 -0.58 -3.65 8.82
C LEU A 96 -1.16 -4.63 7.80
N ILE A 97 -1.10 -5.93 8.09
CA ILE A 97 -1.69 -6.97 7.24
C ILE A 97 -3.19 -6.71 7.04
N SER A 98 -3.91 -6.40 8.13
CA SER A 98 -5.35 -6.14 8.08
C SER A 98 -5.67 -4.93 7.20
N VAL A 99 -5.03 -3.78 7.41
CA VAL A 99 -5.34 -2.56 6.63
C VAL A 99 -4.94 -2.72 5.16
N LEU A 100 -3.87 -3.44 4.86
CA LEU A 100 -3.49 -3.75 3.48
C LEU A 100 -4.50 -4.67 2.80
N ASN A 101 -5.06 -5.66 3.51
CA ASN A 101 -6.12 -6.51 2.98
C ASN A 101 -7.40 -5.71 2.70
N THR A 102 -7.80 -4.82 3.61
CA THR A 102 -8.94 -3.91 3.38
C THR A 102 -8.70 -3.03 2.17
N PHE A 103 -7.53 -2.39 2.09
CA PHE A 103 -7.17 -1.54 0.96
C PHE A 103 -7.21 -2.31 -0.37
N SER A 104 -6.64 -3.52 -0.38
CA SER A 104 -6.66 -4.42 -1.53
C SER A 104 -8.08 -4.80 -1.96
N ALA A 105 -8.98 -5.05 -0.99
CA ALA A 105 -10.38 -5.35 -1.25
C ALA A 105 -11.12 -4.13 -1.83
N ASP A 106 -10.92 -2.94 -1.28
CA ASP A 106 -11.58 -1.72 -1.74
C ASP A 106 -11.13 -1.31 -3.15
N VAL A 107 -9.85 -1.49 -3.49
CA VAL A 107 -9.36 -1.31 -4.87
C VAL A 107 -10.00 -2.35 -5.82
N GLY A 108 -10.19 -3.59 -5.36
CA GLY A 108 -10.95 -4.62 -6.08
C GLY A 108 -12.42 -4.23 -6.31
N ALA A 109 -13.07 -3.66 -5.31
CA ALA A 109 -14.44 -3.17 -5.42
C ALA A 109 -14.55 -2.02 -6.44
N VAL A 110 -13.54 -1.15 -6.55
CA VAL A 110 -13.51 -0.09 -7.58
C VAL A 110 -13.48 -0.69 -8.98
N ARG A 111 -12.65 -1.72 -9.20
CA ARG A 111 -12.62 -2.46 -10.47
C ARG A 111 -13.98 -3.06 -10.80
N ASP A 112 -14.63 -3.69 -9.82
CA ASP A 112 -15.92 -4.34 -10.03
C ASP A 112 -17.03 -3.33 -10.34
N ALA A 113 -17.06 -2.20 -9.63
CA ALA A 113 -17.97 -1.09 -9.91
C ALA A 113 -17.73 -0.49 -11.30
N LEU A 114 -16.47 -0.32 -11.72
CA LEU A 114 -16.10 0.17 -13.05
C LEU A 114 -16.51 -0.80 -14.16
N ASN A 115 -16.43 -2.11 -13.92
CA ASN A 115 -16.92 -3.11 -14.85
C ASN A 115 -18.44 -3.03 -15.01
N LYS A 116 -19.17 -2.85 -13.91
CA LYS A 116 -20.63 -2.68 -13.88
C LYS A 116 -21.12 -1.32 -14.38
N GLY A 117 -20.25 -0.31 -14.47
CA GLY A 117 -20.63 1.07 -14.79
C GLY A 117 -21.30 1.81 -13.62
N ASP A 118 -21.12 1.34 -12.39
CA ASP A 118 -21.72 1.92 -11.19
C ASP A 118 -20.92 3.13 -10.70
N VAL A 119 -21.20 4.29 -11.30
CA VAL A 119 -20.51 5.56 -10.99
C VAL A 119 -20.74 5.99 -9.53
N ALA A 120 -21.91 5.68 -8.96
CA ALA A 120 -22.22 6.04 -7.58
C ALA A 120 -21.33 5.25 -6.60
N GLN A 121 -21.19 3.94 -6.84
CA GLN A 121 -20.31 3.09 -6.05
C GLN A 121 -18.83 3.50 -6.20
N ILE A 122 -18.38 3.85 -7.42
CA ILE A 122 -17.00 4.35 -7.63
C ILE A 122 -16.74 5.60 -6.78
N ARG A 123 -17.66 6.56 -6.75
CA ARG A 123 -17.51 7.78 -5.94
C ARG A 123 -17.47 7.47 -4.45
N ALA A 124 -18.32 6.56 -3.95
CA ALA A 124 -18.30 6.14 -2.56
C ALA A 124 -16.97 5.46 -2.18
N LEU A 125 -16.43 4.63 -3.07
CA LEU A 125 -15.18 3.91 -2.85
C LEU A 125 -13.94 4.82 -2.90
N GLN A 126 -13.96 5.92 -3.67
CA GLN A 126 -12.84 6.87 -3.70
C GLN A 126 -12.48 7.41 -2.31
N GLY A 127 -13.49 7.75 -1.50
CA GLY A 127 -13.27 8.22 -0.14
C GLY A 127 -12.63 7.17 0.76
N ARG A 128 -13.05 5.90 0.61
CA ARG A 128 -12.47 4.78 1.37
C ARG A 128 -11.04 4.49 0.98
N VAL A 129 -10.75 4.41 -0.32
CA VAL A 129 -9.39 4.21 -0.85
C VAL A 129 -8.41 5.26 -0.30
N VAL A 130 -8.84 6.52 -0.17
CA VAL A 130 -8.01 7.59 0.44
C VAL A 130 -7.81 7.36 1.94
N SER A 131 -8.85 6.96 2.66
CA SER A 131 -8.77 6.61 4.09
C SER A 131 -7.84 5.42 4.34
N ASP A 132 -7.98 4.36 3.54
CA ASP A 132 -7.17 3.15 3.59
C ASP A 132 -5.70 3.46 3.36
N VAL A 133 -5.39 4.33 2.40
CA VAL A 133 -4.03 4.82 2.18
C VAL A 133 -3.43 5.42 3.46
N ALA A 134 -4.18 6.26 4.17
CA ALA A 134 -3.71 6.82 5.44
C ALA A 134 -3.56 5.75 6.52
N GLY A 135 -4.48 4.78 6.56
CA GLY A 135 -4.42 3.62 7.46
C GLY A 135 -3.18 2.75 7.23
N VAL A 136 -2.86 2.45 5.97
CA VAL A 136 -1.65 1.71 5.57
C VAL A 136 -0.39 2.47 5.98
N GLN A 137 -0.32 3.78 5.72
CA GLN A 137 0.82 4.61 6.13
C GLN A 137 1.02 4.60 7.65
N SER A 138 -0.07 4.76 8.40
CA SER A 138 -0.04 4.77 9.86
C SER A 138 0.42 3.40 10.41
N ALA A 139 -0.17 2.31 9.94
CA ALA A 139 0.21 0.97 10.38
C ALA A 139 1.65 0.59 9.98
N ALA A 140 2.12 1.03 8.80
CA ALA A 140 3.49 0.80 8.37
C ALA A 140 4.50 1.53 9.27
N LYS A 141 4.23 2.80 9.61
CA LYS A 141 5.06 3.57 10.56
C LYS A 141 5.05 2.94 11.95
N GLU A 142 3.89 2.47 12.40
CA GLU A 142 3.76 1.78 13.69
C GLU A 142 4.62 0.51 13.70
N LEU A 143 4.52 -0.33 12.67
CA LEU A 143 5.33 -1.54 12.53
C LEU A 143 6.82 -1.22 12.51
N GLN A 144 7.22 -0.22 11.72
CA GLN A 144 8.61 0.22 11.63
C GLN A 144 9.16 0.66 12.99
N SER A 145 8.40 1.45 13.76
CA SER A 145 8.79 1.88 15.11
C SER A 145 8.90 0.73 16.10
N LYS A 146 8.10 -0.33 15.93
CA LYS A 146 8.07 -1.50 16.83
C LYS A 146 9.01 -2.63 16.44
N ALA A 147 9.51 -2.63 15.20
CA ALA A 147 10.41 -3.65 14.65
C ALA A 147 11.83 -3.61 15.24
N GLY A 148 12.18 -2.54 15.98
CA GLY A 148 13.48 -2.32 16.59
C GLY A 148 14.34 -1.37 15.78
#